data_AF-A0A6S7BLS3-F1
#
_entry.id   AF-A0A6S7BLS3-F1
#
_cell.length_a   1.000
_cell.length_b   1.000
_cell.length_c   1.000
_cell.angle_alpha   90.00
_cell.angle_beta   90.00
_cell.angle_gamma   90.00
#
_symmetry.space_group_name_H-M   'P 1'
#
loop_
_entity.id
_entity.type
_entity.pdbx_description
1 polymer ?
#
loop_
_entity_poly.entity_id
_entity_poly.type
_entity_poly.pdbx_seq_one_letter_code
_entity_poly.pdbx_strand_id
1 'polypeptide(L)'
;MSKFKVKTGTMPPAEAPTSIESFAAGATLAQSQGSKRPPKPIRLNLDLDPELHRQLKLRAVTDGMTIAELVRGLIQREIGWVSKT
;
A
#
# COMPACT_ATOMS: atom_id res chain seq x y z
N MET A 1 9.32 -4.25 37.89
CA MET A 1 9.19 -3.62 36.55
C MET A 1 9.34 -4.72 35.51
N SER A 2 8.28 -4.96 34.74
CA SER A 2 7.88 -6.27 34.19
C SER A 2 8.85 -6.89 33.17
N LYS A 3 9.16 -8.18 33.39
CA LYS A 3 9.93 -9.06 32.51
C LYS A 3 8.99 -9.71 31.50
N PHE A 4 9.08 -9.36 30.22
CA PHE A 4 8.39 -10.10 29.15
C PHE A 4 8.98 -11.52 29.05
N LYS A 5 8.34 -12.49 29.70
CA LYS A 5 8.64 -13.93 29.55
C LYS A 5 7.65 -14.50 28.53
N VAL A 6 8.07 -14.62 27.28
CA VAL A 6 7.35 -15.44 26.29
C VAL A 6 7.61 -16.89 26.64
N LYS A 7 6.61 -17.56 27.23
CA LYS A 7 6.64 -19.02 27.37
C LYS A 7 6.38 -19.60 25.99
N THR A 8 7.41 -20.16 25.36
CA THR A 8 7.24 -21.10 24.25
C THR A 8 6.62 -22.37 24.83
N GLY A 9 5.30 -22.35 24.99
CA GLY A 9 4.54 -23.57 25.19
C GLY A 9 4.78 -24.44 23.96
N THR A 10 5.21 -25.67 24.19
CA THR A 10 5.25 -26.73 23.19
C THR A 10 3.88 -26.81 22.52
N MET A 11 3.73 -26.17 21.36
CA MET A 11 2.66 -26.54 20.46
C MET A 11 2.94 -27.97 20.00
N PRO A 12 1.92 -28.83 19.86
CA PRO A 12 2.11 -30.10 19.17
C PRO A 12 2.78 -29.82 17.82
N PRO A 13 3.70 -30.69 17.35
CA PRO A 13 4.35 -30.49 16.07
C PRO A 13 3.24 -30.28 15.04
N ALA A 14 3.27 -29.13 14.35
CA ALA A 14 2.46 -28.96 13.16
C ALA A 14 2.79 -30.16 12.27
N GLU A 15 1.84 -31.07 12.12
CA GLU A 15 2.00 -32.26 11.30
C GLU A 15 2.49 -31.78 9.94
N ALA A 16 3.70 -32.19 9.58
CA ALA A 16 4.19 -31.98 8.23
C ALA A 16 3.14 -32.58 7.28
N PRO A 17 2.75 -31.89 6.19
CA PRO A 17 1.72 -32.39 5.30
C PRO A 17 2.10 -33.78 4.83
N THR A 18 1.39 -34.79 5.31
CA THR A 18 1.65 -36.22 5.05
C THR A 18 1.21 -36.66 3.66
N SER A 19 0.67 -35.73 2.86
CA SER A 19 0.22 -36.00 1.49
C SER A 19 0.48 -34.80 0.58
N ILE A 20 0.75 -35.10 -0.70
CA ILE A 20 0.89 -34.11 -1.78
C ILE A 20 -0.39 -33.25 -1.88
N GLU A 21 -1.55 -33.82 -1.55
CA GLU A 21 -2.83 -33.12 -1.58
C GLU A 21 -2.94 -32.04 -0.49
N SER A 22 -2.46 -32.30 0.73
CA SER A 22 -2.49 -31.31 1.81
C SER A 22 -1.47 -30.19 1.58
N PHE A 23 -0.36 -30.50 0.90
CA PHE A 23 0.59 -29.49 0.42
C PHE A 23 -0.02 -28.63 -0.71
N ALA A 24 -0.69 -29.23 -1.69
CA ALA A 24 -1.35 -28.53 -2.78
C ALA A 24 -2.53 -27.66 -2.28
N ALA A 25 -3.28 -28.14 -1.28
CA ALA A 25 -4.33 -27.36 -0.61
C ALA A 25 -3.76 -26.15 0.14
N GLY A 26 -2.59 -26.29 0.78
CA GLY A 26 -1.88 -25.15 1.39
C GLY A 26 -1.38 -24.14 0.35
N ALA A 27 -0.88 -24.62 -0.79
CA ALA A 27 -0.37 -23.78 -1.88
C ALA A 27 -1.48 -22.98 -2.59
N THR A 28 -2.66 -23.58 -2.77
CA THR A 28 -3.83 -22.90 -3.35
C THR A 28 -4.38 -21.80 -2.44
N LEU A 29 -4.38 -22.01 -1.13
CA LEU A 29 -4.71 -20.95 -0.16
C LEU A 29 -3.70 -19.79 -0.18
N ALA A 30 -2.41 -20.06 -0.37
CA ALA A 30 -1.37 -19.03 -0.49
C ALA A 30 -1.50 -18.19 -1.76
N GLN A 31 -1.95 -18.78 -2.88
CA GLN A 31 -2.19 -18.06 -4.14
C GLN A 31 -3.41 -17.13 -4.07
N SER A 32 -4.42 -17.45 -3.24
CA SER A 32 -5.57 -16.56 -3.00
C SER A 32 -5.18 -15.24 -2.30
N GLN A 33 -4.01 -15.21 -1.65
CA GLN A 33 -3.40 -14.02 -1.03
C GLN A 33 -2.48 -13.24 -1.97
N GLY A 34 -2.49 -13.58 -3.28
CA GLY A 34 -1.88 -12.80 -4.36
C GLY A 34 -2.57 -11.45 -4.52
N SER A 35 -2.33 -10.58 -3.57
CA SER A 35 -2.87 -9.23 -3.51
C SER A 35 -2.41 -8.46 -4.75
N LYS A 36 -3.35 -8.17 -5.65
CA LYS A 36 -3.26 -7.09 -6.65
C LYS A 36 -3.18 -5.76 -5.89
N ARG A 37 -2.09 -5.54 -5.16
CA ARG A 37 -1.86 -4.30 -4.45
C ARG A 37 -1.69 -3.21 -5.51
N PRO A 38 -2.43 -2.09 -5.43
CA PRO A 38 -2.21 -1.00 -6.36
C PRO A 38 -0.74 -0.59 -6.32
N PRO A 39 -0.14 -0.27 -7.48
CA PRO A 39 1.28 0.05 -7.57
C PRO A 39 1.59 1.21 -6.61
N LYS A 40 2.69 1.07 -5.88
CA LYS A 40 3.12 2.09 -4.92
C LYS A 40 3.41 3.39 -5.69
N PRO A 41 2.85 4.54 -5.27
CA PRO A 41 3.16 5.82 -5.89
C PRO A 41 4.67 6.13 -5.83
N ILE A 42 5.21 6.70 -6.90
CA ILE A 42 6.58 7.19 -6.97
C ILE A 42 6.63 8.60 -6.35
N ARG A 43 7.64 8.88 -5.53
CA ARG A 43 7.85 10.22 -4.94
C ARG A 43 8.41 11.17 -5.98
N LEU A 44 7.83 12.36 -6.06
CA LEU A 44 8.24 13.44 -6.95
C LEU A 44 8.65 14.63 -6.08
N ASN A 45 9.85 15.15 -6.27
CA ASN A 45 10.30 16.40 -5.64
C ASN A 45 10.08 17.53 -6.65
N LEU A 46 9.41 18.60 -6.21
CA LEU A 46 9.06 19.75 -7.04
C LEU A 46 9.53 21.03 -6.37
N ASP A 47 10.18 21.89 -7.12
CA ASP A 47 10.47 23.25 -6.71
C ASP A 47 9.26 24.12 -7.08
N LEU A 48 8.66 24.75 -6.07
CA LEU A 48 7.51 25.63 -6.23
C LEU A 48 7.86 26.99 -5.65
N ASP A 49 7.42 28.04 -6.34
CA ASP A 49 7.41 29.38 -5.76
C ASP A 49 6.64 29.38 -4.41
N PRO A 50 7.12 30.09 -3.37
CA PRO A 50 6.48 30.08 -2.07
C PRO A 50 5.00 30.49 -2.08
N GLU A 51 4.62 31.48 -2.89
CA GLU A 51 3.22 31.91 -2.97
C GLU A 51 2.38 30.89 -3.73
N LEU A 52 2.92 30.28 -4.79
CA LEU A 52 2.26 29.18 -5.49
C LEU A 52 2.01 28.00 -4.54
N HIS A 53 3.01 27.62 -3.73
CA HIS A 53 2.87 26.57 -2.72
C HIS A 53 1.81 26.92 -1.66
N ARG A 54 1.70 28.19 -1.26
CA ARG A 54 0.65 28.67 -0.34
C ARG A 54 -0.74 28.54 -0.95
N GLN A 55 -0.91 28.99 -2.19
CA GLN A 55 -2.19 28.88 -2.91
C GLN A 55 -2.59 27.42 -3.12
N LEU A 56 -1.63 26.55 -3.45
CA LEU A 56 -1.84 25.12 -3.60
C LEU A 56 -2.33 24.48 -2.28
N LYS A 57 -1.72 24.86 -1.14
CA LYS A 57 -2.17 24.44 0.20
C LYS A 57 -3.59 24.87 0.48
N LEU A 58 -3.89 26.15 0.29
CA LEU A 58 -5.22 26.71 0.55
C LEU A 58 -6.27 25.99 -0.29
N ARG A 59 -5.99 25.77 -1.58
CA ARG A 59 -6.90 25.05 -2.46
C ARG A 59 -7.15 23.61 -2.02
N ALA A 60 -6.10 22.89 -1.64
CA ALA A 60 -6.23 21.52 -1.14
C ALA A 60 -7.10 21.45 0.13
N VAL A 61 -6.93 22.41 1.05
CA VAL A 61 -7.76 22.53 2.26
C VAL A 61 -9.21 22.83 1.92
N THR A 62 -9.47 23.77 1.02
CA THR A 62 -10.84 24.13 0.57
C THR A 62 -11.55 22.93 -0.04
N ASP A 63 -10.85 22.13 -0.83
CA ASP A 63 -11.42 20.96 -1.52
C ASP A 63 -11.43 19.69 -0.64
N GLY A 64 -10.96 19.78 0.62
CA GLY A 64 -10.95 18.65 1.55
C GLY A 64 -10.01 17.50 1.16
N MET A 65 -8.95 17.77 0.40
CA MET A 65 -8.01 16.78 -0.13
C MET A 65 -6.55 17.10 0.22
N THR A 66 -5.66 16.14 0.02
CA THR A 66 -4.23 16.36 0.19
C THR A 66 -3.63 17.11 -1.00
N ILE A 67 -2.52 17.83 -0.78
CA ILE A 67 -1.74 18.47 -1.87
C ILE A 67 -1.33 17.43 -2.93
N ALA A 68 -0.96 16.21 -2.50
CA ALA A 68 -0.54 15.16 -3.41
C ALA A 68 -1.68 14.67 -4.31
N GLU A 69 -2.92 14.60 -3.80
CA GLU A 69 -4.11 14.27 -4.60
C GLU A 69 -4.43 15.38 -5.59
N LEU A 70 -4.39 16.64 -5.15
CA LEU A 70 -4.61 17.80 -6.01
C LEU A 70 -3.60 17.85 -7.16
N VAL A 71 -2.31 17.71 -6.86
CA VAL A 71 -1.23 17.70 -7.86
C VAL A 71 -1.38 16.52 -8.80
N ARG A 72 -1.71 15.33 -8.30
CA ARG A 72 -1.95 14.16 -9.15
C ARG A 72 -3.13 14.40 -10.10
N GLY A 73 -4.22 14.98 -9.61
CA GLY A 73 -5.39 15.31 -10.43
C GLY A 73 -5.08 16.36 -11.50
N LEU A 74 -4.26 17.37 -11.19
CA LEU A 74 -3.77 18.36 -12.15
C LEU A 74 -2.94 17.69 -13.25
N ILE A 75 -1.98 16.85 -12.87
CA ILE A 75 -1.11 16.10 -13.80
C ILE A 75 -1.95 15.16 -14.69
N GLN A 76 -2.92 14.44 -14.13
CA GLN A 76 -3.78 13.53 -14.89
C GLN A 76 -4.66 14.25 -15.91
N ARG A 77 -5.16 15.45 -15.56
CA ARG A 77 -5.92 16.29 -16.50
C ARG A 77 -5.06 16.78 -17.66
N GLU A 78 -3.84 17.21 -17.35
CA GLU A 78 -2.93 17.79 -18.36
C GLU A 78 -2.41 16.73 -19.34
N ILE A 79 -1.98 15.57 -18.83
CA ILE A 79 -1.36 14.53 -19.67
C ILE A 79 -2.44 13.73 -20.45
N GLY A 80 -3.70 13.80 -20.02
CA GLY A 80 -4.76 12.93 -20.51
C GLY A 80 -4.51 11.50 -20.03
N TRP A 81 -5.31 11.01 -19.07
CA TRP A 81 -5.07 9.69 -18.49
C TRP A 81 -5.23 8.58 -19.54
N VAL A 82 -4.10 8.03 -20.01
CA VAL A 82 -4.06 6.77 -20.75
C VAL A 82 -3.88 5.63 -19.74
N SER A 83 -4.98 5.00 -19.35
CA SER A 83 -4.90 3.70 -18.65
C SER A 83 -4.31 2.69 -19.63
N LYS A 84 -3.03 2.36 -19.46
CA LYS A 84 -2.41 1.23 -20.17
C LYS A 84 -3.01 -0.05 -19.59
N THR A 85 -4.00 -0.60 -20.29
CA THR A 85 -4.57 -1.94 -20.09
C THR A 85 -3.51 -3.01 -20.22
#